data_AF-A0A5J9SRL8-F1
#
_entry.id   AF-A0A5J9SRL8-F1
#
_cell.length_a   1.000
_cell.length_b   1.000
_cell.length_c   1.000
_cell.angle_alpha   90.00
_cell.angle_beta   90.00
_cell.angle_gamma   90.00
#
_symmetry.space_group_name_H-M   'P 1'
#
loop_
_entity.id
_entity.type
_entity.pdbx_description
1 polymer ?
#
loop_
_entity_poly.entity_id
_entity_poly.type
_entity_poly.pdbx_seq_one_letter_code
_entity_poly.pdbx_strand_id
1 'polypeptide(L)'
;MRWFDVPDCFCFHVWNAWDEADAVVVICSCMTPPDALFSDAASDASSSVRATLTEIRLDLRTGRSTRRALAPELNLEAGTVNRSRLGRRTRYAYLAVAEPWPRCRGVAKVDLATGEAVAVREYGAGRFGGEPTFVPAAAKKGEEEDDGHVVVLVHDEAAGESELVVMDARTMDTAAPVALPCRVPYGFHGVFVTRDQLAAQI
;
A
#
# COMPACT_ATOMS: atom_id res chain seq x y z
N MET A 1 -24.69 13.32 -8.98
CA MET A 1 -24.09 11.96 -9.06
C MET A 1 -23.94 11.59 -10.53
N ARG A 2 -22.75 11.17 -10.97
CA ARG A 2 -22.47 10.75 -12.35
C ARG A 2 -21.76 9.39 -12.30
N TRP A 3 -22.22 8.45 -13.12
CA TRP A 3 -21.63 7.12 -13.23
C TRP A 3 -20.63 7.07 -14.39
N PHE A 4 -19.56 6.30 -14.21
CA PHE A 4 -18.51 6.06 -15.19
C PHE A 4 -18.32 4.57 -15.33
N ASP A 5 -18.38 4.06 -16.55
CA ASP A 5 -18.04 2.65 -16.82
C ASP A 5 -16.52 2.49 -16.81
N VAL A 6 -16.03 1.51 -16.05
CA VAL A 6 -14.63 1.13 -15.99
C VAL A 6 -14.53 -0.37 -16.25
N PRO A 7 -14.30 -0.80 -17.51
CA PRO A 7 -14.34 -2.22 -17.85
C PRO A 7 -13.20 -3.01 -17.17
N ASP A 8 -13.49 -4.28 -16.90
CA ASP A 8 -12.55 -5.28 -16.36
C ASP A 8 -11.81 -4.83 -15.10
N CYS A 9 -12.51 -4.10 -14.23
CA CYS A 9 -11.94 -3.46 -13.05
C CYS A 9 -12.61 -3.95 -11.78
N PHE A 10 -11.89 -4.77 -11.02
CA PHE A 10 -12.20 -5.10 -9.65
C PHE A 10 -11.14 -4.46 -8.75
N CYS A 11 -11.42 -3.25 -8.24
CA CYS A 11 -10.57 -2.62 -7.22
C CYS A 11 -10.92 -3.24 -5.86
N PHE A 12 -9.93 -3.82 -5.17
CA PHE A 12 -10.15 -4.31 -3.80
C PHE A 12 -9.94 -3.18 -2.79
N HIS A 13 -8.76 -2.55 -2.81
CA HIS A 13 -8.45 -1.36 -2.02
C HIS A 13 -8.22 -0.12 -2.88
N VAL A 14 -8.57 1.04 -2.31
CA VAL A 14 -8.33 2.38 -2.89
C VAL A 14 -7.37 3.12 -1.98
N TRP A 15 -6.27 3.59 -2.54
CA TRP A 15 -5.15 4.21 -1.80
C TRP A 15 -5.33 5.71 -1.66
N ASN A 16 -5.73 6.37 -2.75
CA ASN A 16 -6.09 7.78 -2.74
C ASN A 16 -6.90 8.14 -3.98
N ALA A 17 -7.59 9.28 -3.94
CA ALA A 17 -8.21 9.89 -5.10
C ALA A 17 -8.12 11.41 -4.99
N TRP A 18 -8.09 12.11 -6.11
CA TRP A 18 -8.06 13.58 -6.13
C TRP A 18 -8.67 14.15 -7.40
N ASP A 19 -9.08 15.42 -7.30
CA ASP A 19 -9.57 16.19 -8.43
C ASP A 19 -8.40 16.80 -9.21
N GLU A 20 -8.51 16.74 -10.54
CA GLU A 20 -7.81 17.57 -11.50
C GLU A 20 -8.84 18.40 -12.28
N ALA A 21 -8.39 19.40 -13.06
CA ALA A 21 -9.29 20.39 -13.68
C ALA A 21 -10.47 19.78 -14.46
N ASP A 22 -10.24 18.71 -15.22
CA ASP A 22 -11.23 18.05 -16.06
C ASP A 22 -11.40 16.55 -15.75
N ALA A 23 -10.82 16.06 -14.65
CA ALA A 23 -10.82 14.64 -14.33
C ALA A 23 -10.77 14.35 -12.83
N VAL A 24 -11.27 13.19 -12.42
CA VAL A 24 -10.96 12.60 -11.11
C VAL A 24 -9.95 11.49 -11.30
N VAL A 25 -8.87 11.51 -10.52
CA VAL A 25 -7.85 10.46 -10.51
C VAL A 25 -8.05 9.57 -9.30
N VAL A 26 -8.06 8.25 -9.50
CA VAL A 26 -8.21 7.24 -8.46
C VAL A 26 -7.03 6.29 -8.54
N ILE A 27 -6.36 6.08 -7.41
CA ILE A 27 -5.25 5.13 -7.26
C ILE A 27 -5.78 3.95 -6.45
N CYS A 28 -5.89 2.78 -7.07
CA CYS A 28 -6.43 1.57 -6.45
C CYS A 28 -5.57 0.35 -6.79
N SER A 29 -5.74 -0.75 -6.09
CA SER A 29 -5.20 -2.04 -6.52
C SER A 29 -6.31 -2.87 -7.18
N CYS A 30 -6.14 -3.15 -8.46
CA CYS A 30 -7.06 -3.98 -9.24
C CYS A 30 -6.62 -5.44 -9.15
N MET A 31 -7.52 -6.32 -8.68
CA MET A 31 -7.22 -7.75 -8.58
C MET A 31 -7.78 -8.54 -9.75
N THR A 32 -7.05 -9.55 -10.20
CA THR A 32 -7.45 -10.47 -11.27
C THR A 32 -6.93 -11.88 -11.00
N PRO A 33 -7.76 -12.93 -11.14
CA PRO A 33 -9.21 -12.85 -11.35
C PRO A 33 -9.94 -12.43 -10.04
N PRO A 34 -11.14 -11.80 -10.12
CA PRO A 34 -11.81 -11.22 -8.95
C PRO A 34 -12.34 -12.26 -7.95
N ASP A 35 -12.57 -13.48 -8.40
CA ASP A 35 -13.01 -14.63 -7.62
C ASP A 35 -11.88 -15.28 -6.80
N ALA A 36 -10.62 -14.91 -7.05
CA ALA A 36 -9.49 -15.43 -6.31
C ALA A 36 -9.50 -15.07 -4.81
N LEU A 37 -10.26 -14.05 -4.40
CA LEU A 37 -10.44 -13.71 -2.99
C LEU A 37 -11.39 -14.65 -2.24
N PHE A 38 -12.27 -15.35 -2.96
CA PHE A 38 -13.43 -16.06 -2.39
C PHE A 38 -13.43 -17.56 -2.71
N SER A 39 -12.42 -18.04 -3.44
CA SER A 39 -12.28 -19.46 -3.76
C SER A 39 -11.27 -20.13 -2.84
N ASP A 40 -11.61 -21.33 -2.36
CA ASP A 40 -10.65 -22.20 -1.66
C ASP A 40 -9.45 -22.56 -2.57
N ALA A 41 -9.57 -22.36 -3.89
CA ALA A 41 -8.52 -22.48 -4.88
C ALA A 41 -7.40 -21.42 -4.75
N ALA A 42 -7.59 -20.36 -3.95
CA ALA A 42 -6.50 -19.46 -3.56
C ALA A 42 -5.42 -20.15 -2.71
N SER A 43 -5.75 -21.31 -2.11
CA SER A 43 -4.78 -22.20 -1.46
C SER A 43 -4.01 -23.08 -2.45
N ASP A 44 -4.47 -23.15 -3.70
CA ASP A 44 -3.83 -23.86 -4.78
C ASP A 44 -2.87 -22.90 -5.49
N ALA A 45 -1.57 -23.17 -5.40
CA ALA A 45 -0.50 -22.38 -6.02
C ALA A 45 -0.59 -22.24 -7.56
N SER A 46 -1.64 -22.81 -8.18
CA SER A 46 -1.91 -22.79 -9.61
C SER A 46 -2.69 -21.54 -10.07
N SER A 47 -3.39 -20.83 -9.17
CA SER A 47 -4.09 -19.58 -9.50
C SER A 47 -3.32 -18.36 -8.99
N SER A 48 -2.40 -17.85 -9.82
CA SER A 48 -1.63 -16.65 -9.44
C SER A 48 -2.53 -15.42 -9.44
N VAL A 49 -2.93 -14.99 -8.24
CA VAL A 49 -3.64 -13.71 -8.04
C VAL A 49 -2.72 -12.59 -8.48
N ARG A 50 -3.23 -11.70 -9.34
CA ARG A 50 -2.55 -10.46 -9.70
C ARG A 50 -3.22 -9.28 -9.04
N ALA A 51 -2.50 -8.57 -8.17
CA ALA A 51 -2.93 -7.30 -7.58
C ALA A 51 -2.10 -6.18 -8.20
N THR A 52 -2.69 -5.49 -9.18
CA THR A 52 -1.99 -4.46 -9.96
C THR A 52 -2.35 -3.08 -9.43
N LEU A 53 -1.36 -2.34 -8.93
CA LEU A 53 -1.53 -0.93 -8.63
C LEU A 53 -1.92 -0.19 -9.92
N THR A 54 -3.05 0.50 -9.89
CA THR A 54 -3.69 1.07 -11.07
C THR A 54 -4.10 2.50 -10.80
N GLU A 55 -3.77 3.39 -11.75
CA GLU A 55 -4.39 4.70 -11.85
C GLU A 55 -5.59 4.62 -12.80
N ILE A 56 -6.74 5.07 -12.31
CA ILE A 56 -7.97 5.23 -13.07
C ILE A 56 -8.23 6.73 -13.20
N ARG A 57 -8.45 7.21 -14.42
CA ARG A 57 -8.83 8.61 -14.67
C ARG A 57 -10.26 8.66 -15.18
N LEU A 58 -11.10 9.46 -14.54
CA LEU A 58 -12.50 9.66 -14.89
C LEU A 58 -12.66 11.05 -15.51
N ASP A 59 -12.85 11.12 -16.83
CA ASP A 59 -12.92 12.38 -17.58
C ASP A 59 -14.29 13.06 -17.41
N LEU A 60 -14.32 14.19 -16.72
CA LEU A 60 -15.55 14.94 -16.42
C LEU A 60 -16.14 15.65 -17.64
N ARG A 61 -15.42 15.79 -18.74
CA ARG A 61 -15.96 16.35 -19.99
C ARG A 61 -16.64 15.27 -20.81
N THR A 62 -15.95 14.14 -21.03
CA THR A 62 -16.39 13.10 -21.96
C THR A 62 -17.22 12.01 -21.31
N GLY A 63 -17.09 11.81 -19.99
CA GLY A 63 -17.75 10.70 -19.29
C GLY A 63 -17.03 9.36 -19.45
N ARG A 64 -15.84 9.36 -20.05
CA ARG A 64 -15.04 8.16 -20.29
C ARG A 64 -14.06 7.93 -19.14
N SER A 65 -13.68 6.68 -18.93
CA SER A 65 -12.60 6.31 -18.04
C SER A 65 -11.37 5.83 -18.82
N THR A 66 -10.19 5.98 -18.22
CA THR A 66 -8.95 5.32 -18.65
C THR A 66 -8.27 4.66 -17.47
N ARG A 67 -7.44 3.65 -17.74
CA ARG A 67 -6.66 2.93 -16.74
C ARG A 67 -5.21 2.82 -17.18
N ARG A 68 -4.27 2.98 -16.26
CA ARG A 68 -2.85 2.62 -16.45
C ARG A 68 -2.34 1.85 -15.23
N ALA A 69 -1.58 0.79 -15.48
CA ALA A 69 -0.88 0.07 -14.43
C ALA A 69 0.36 0.85 -13.98
N LEU A 70 0.67 0.81 -12.69
CA LEU A 70 1.85 1.39 -12.06
C LEU A 70 2.64 0.23 -11.43
N ALA A 71 3.96 0.20 -11.64
CA ALA A 71 4.84 -0.92 -11.25
C ALA A 71 4.25 -2.30 -11.59
N PRO A 72 3.85 -2.56 -12.86
CA PRO A 72 3.10 -3.75 -13.26
C PRO A 72 3.84 -5.07 -13.03
N GLU A 73 5.16 -5.03 -12.80
CA GLU A 73 5.99 -6.16 -12.45
C GLU A 73 5.76 -6.69 -11.03
N LEU A 74 5.23 -5.87 -10.13
CA LEU A 74 4.97 -6.22 -8.72
C LEU A 74 3.49 -6.52 -8.47
N ASN A 75 3.22 -7.47 -7.58
CA ASN A 75 1.90 -7.59 -6.94
C ASN A 75 1.84 -6.67 -5.72
N LEU A 76 1.09 -5.58 -5.83
CA LEU A 76 1.01 -4.53 -4.82
C LEU A 76 -0.41 -4.43 -4.26
N GLU A 77 -0.53 -4.72 -2.98
CA GLU A 77 -1.79 -4.70 -2.22
C GLU A 77 -1.46 -4.36 -0.76
N ALA A 78 -2.44 -3.95 0.02
CA ALA A 78 -2.33 -3.51 1.40
C ALA A 78 -1.26 -2.42 1.60
N GLY A 79 -1.67 -1.23 2.00
CA GLY A 79 -0.70 -0.19 2.32
C GLY A 79 -1.31 1.17 2.43
N THR A 80 -0.51 2.17 2.07
CA THR A 80 -0.79 3.52 2.52
C THR A 80 -0.13 4.57 1.63
N VAL A 81 -0.66 5.77 1.76
CA VAL A 81 -0.06 7.00 1.24
C VAL A 81 0.15 7.95 2.42
N ASN A 82 0.85 9.06 2.21
CA ASN A 82 0.93 10.08 3.24
C ASN A 82 -0.47 10.61 3.60
N ARG A 83 -0.93 10.32 4.82
CA ARG A 83 -2.30 10.64 5.29
C ARG A 83 -2.61 12.14 5.25
N SER A 84 -1.60 13.02 5.31
CA SER A 84 -1.78 14.47 5.17
C SER A 84 -2.17 14.91 3.76
N ARG A 85 -2.05 14.02 2.76
CA ARG A 85 -2.38 14.22 1.35
C ARG A 85 -3.63 13.47 0.89
N LEU A 86 -4.38 12.83 1.80
CA LEU A 86 -5.64 12.18 1.41
C LEU A 86 -6.60 13.18 0.74
N GLY A 87 -7.20 12.76 -0.37
CA GLY A 87 -8.05 13.61 -1.21
C GLY A 87 -7.29 14.58 -2.12
N ARG A 88 -5.96 14.61 -2.07
CA ARG A 88 -5.10 15.52 -2.83
C ARG A 88 -4.06 14.74 -3.62
N ARG A 89 -3.53 15.35 -4.67
CA ARG A 89 -2.45 14.78 -5.46
C ARG A 89 -1.30 14.37 -4.54
N THR A 90 -0.91 13.11 -4.64
CA THR A 90 0.12 12.46 -3.84
C THR A 90 1.07 11.76 -4.81
N ARG A 91 2.37 11.83 -4.53
CA ARG A 91 3.43 11.27 -5.36
C ARG A 91 3.84 9.87 -4.93
N TYR A 92 3.84 9.55 -3.63
CA TYR A 92 4.37 8.30 -3.13
C TYR A 92 3.29 7.42 -2.49
N ALA A 93 3.32 6.14 -2.85
CA ALA A 93 2.58 5.08 -2.17
C ALA A 93 3.55 4.04 -1.60
N TYR A 94 3.22 3.50 -0.43
CA TYR A 94 3.95 2.43 0.23
C TYR A 94 3.03 1.22 0.34
N LEU A 95 3.31 0.17 -0.40
CA LEU A 95 2.41 -0.98 -0.56
C LEU A 95 3.16 -2.28 -0.26
N ALA A 96 2.47 -3.25 0.30
CA ALA A 96 3.05 -4.56 0.54
C ALA A 96 3.24 -5.29 -0.80
N VAL A 97 4.36 -6.01 -0.92
CA VAL A 97 4.61 -6.88 -2.07
C VAL A 97 4.01 -8.25 -1.75
N ALA A 98 2.79 -8.48 -2.22
CA ALA A 98 1.93 -9.59 -1.84
C ALA A 98 2.24 -10.88 -2.62
N GLU A 99 3.48 -11.38 -2.49
CA GLU A 99 3.88 -12.66 -3.06
C GLU A 99 4.71 -13.49 -2.06
N PRO A 100 4.37 -14.77 -1.84
CA PRO A 100 3.19 -15.45 -2.37
C PRO A 100 1.91 -15.00 -1.65
N TRP A 101 0.83 -14.71 -2.39
CA TRP A 101 -0.46 -14.37 -1.79
C TRP A 101 -0.95 -15.46 -0.81
N PRO A 102 -1.49 -15.12 0.37
CA PRO A 102 -1.70 -13.77 0.92
C PRO A 102 -0.51 -13.23 1.75
N ARG A 103 0.63 -13.91 1.77
CA ARG A 103 1.83 -13.45 2.48
C ARG A 103 2.49 -12.29 1.73
N CYS A 104 3.00 -11.32 2.48
CA CYS A 104 3.73 -10.19 1.90
C CYS A 104 5.22 -10.31 2.21
N ARG A 105 6.06 -10.43 1.17
CA ARG A 105 7.52 -10.62 1.34
C ARG A 105 8.30 -9.32 1.59
N GLY A 106 7.65 -8.17 1.46
CA GLY A 106 8.32 -6.87 1.54
C GLY A 106 7.39 -5.69 1.37
N VAL A 107 7.99 -4.50 1.26
CA VAL A 107 7.31 -3.23 0.98
C VAL A 107 7.93 -2.57 -0.25
N ALA A 108 7.10 -2.08 -1.16
CA ALA A 108 7.51 -1.24 -2.27
C ALA A 108 7.13 0.22 -2.01
N LYS A 109 8.03 1.14 -2.39
CA LYS A 109 7.74 2.56 -2.56
C LYS A 109 7.54 2.83 -4.05
N VAL A 110 6.37 3.33 -4.43
CA VAL A 110 6.03 3.65 -5.82
C VAL A 110 5.92 5.15 -5.99
N ASP A 111 6.57 5.69 -7.02
CA ASP A 111 6.33 7.06 -7.50
C ASP A 111 5.15 7.03 -8.48
N LEU A 112 4.00 7.53 -8.04
CA LEU A 112 2.75 7.58 -8.80
C LEU A 112 2.83 8.53 -10.01
N ALA A 113 3.76 9.49 -10.01
CA ALA A 113 3.92 10.39 -11.15
C ALA A 113 4.59 9.65 -12.33
N THR A 114 5.68 8.93 -12.05
CA THR A 114 6.39 8.13 -13.08
C THR A 114 5.71 6.78 -13.34
N GLY A 115 5.05 6.23 -12.33
CA GLY A 115 4.46 4.90 -12.33
C GLY A 115 5.47 3.78 -12.03
N GLU A 116 6.62 4.11 -11.46
CA GLU A 116 7.72 3.17 -11.20
C GLU A 116 7.86 2.86 -9.70
N ALA A 117 8.23 1.62 -9.38
CA ALA A 117 8.71 1.27 -8.05
C ALA A 117 10.13 1.83 -7.87
N VAL A 118 10.27 2.87 -7.05
CA VAL A 118 11.56 3.54 -6.82
C VAL A 118 12.41 2.84 -5.76
N ALA A 119 11.80 1.98 -4.95
CA ALA A 119 12.50 1.10 -4.02
C ALA A 119 11.63 -0.10 -3.62
N VAL A 120 12.26 -1.25 -3.36
CA VAL A 120 11.62 -2.44 -2.80
C VAL A 120 12.48 -2.97 -1.65
N ARG A 121 11.89 -3.16 -0.48
CA ARG A 121 12.54 -3.77 0.69
C ARG A 121 11.94 -5.14 0.94
N GLU A 122 12.73 -6.18 0.74
CA GLU A 122 12.36 -7.54 1.12
C GLU A 122 12.72 -7.81 2.59
N TYR A 123 11.90 -8.61 3.27
CA TYR A 123 12.12 -8.97 4.67
C TYR A 123 13.15 -10.10 4.85
N GLY A 124 13.45 -10.84 3.78
CA GLY A 124 14.29 -12.03 3.79
C GLY A 124 13.50 -13.33 3.68
N ALA A 125 14.20 -14.43 3.45
CA ALA A 125 13.58 -15.74 3.24
C ALA A 125 12.79 -16.21 4.48
N GLY A 126 11.55 -16.68 4.29
CA GLY A 126 10.69 -17.17 5.37
C GLY A 126 10.13 -16.09 6.29
N ARG A 127 10.32 -14.80 5.94
CA ARG A 127 9.87 -13.65 6.72
C ARG A 127 8.80 -12.90 5.95
N PHE A 128 7.67 -12.68 6.58
CA PHE A 128 6.51 -12.07 5.93
C PHE A 128 5.87 -11.03 6.83
N GLY A 129 5.36 -9.96 6.22
CA GLY A 129 4.69 -8.87 6.92
C GLY A 129 3.24 -8.71 6.52
N GLY A 130 2.66 -7.59 6.97
CA GLY A 130 1.32 -7.15 6.60
C GLY A 130 1.31 -5.74 6.01
N GLU A 131 0.26 -4.97 6.32
CA GLU A 131 0.07 -3.61 5.82
C GLU A 131 1.15 -2.64 6.33
N PRO A 132 1.97 -2.02 5.45
CA PRO A 132 2.87 -0.95 5.84
C PRO A 132 2.09 0.33 6.17
N THR A 133 2.49 1.02 7.24
CA THR A 133 1.93 2.32 7.64
C THR A 133 2.98 3.41 7.52
N PHE A 134 2.66 4.49 6.79
CA PHE A 134 3.51 5.67 6.71
C PHE A 134 3.23 6.59 7.90
N VAL A 135 4.29 6.98 8.58
CA VAL A 135 4.28 7.88 9.73
C VAL A 135 5.10 9.12 9.35
N PRO A 136 4.45 10.28 9.12
CA PRO A 136 5.17 11.49 8.77
C PRO A 136 6.12 11.91 9.89
N ALA A 137 7.24 12.54 9.53
CA ALA A 137 8.09 13.24 10.49
C ALA A 137 7.29 14.32 11.24
N ALA A 138 7.76 14.69 12.44
CA ALA A 138 7.08 15.69 13.26
C ALA A 138 7.07 17.04 12.52
N ALA A 139 5.87 17.46 12.11
CA ALA A 139 5.62 18.54 11.17
C ALA A 139 6.54 19.76 11.35
N LYS A 140 7.51 19.91 10.43
CA LYS A 140 8.11 21.20 10.12
C LYS A 140 7.60 21.68 8.77
N LYS A 141 7.36 22.98 8.65
CA LYS A 141 6.99 23.59 7.36
C LYS A 141 8.08 23.30 6.32
N GLY A 142 7.69 22.74 5.18
CA GLY A 142 8.59 22.53 4.03
C GLY A 142 9.18 21.13 3.89
N GLU A 143 8.68 20.14 4.65
CA GLU A 143 9.10 18.75 4.50
C GLU A 143 8.54 18.13 3.20
N GLU A 144 9.38 17.34 2.52
CA GLU A 144 8.98 16.57 1.33
C GLU A 144 7.88 15.56 1.68
N GLU A 145 7.12 15.14 0.68
CA GLU A 145 5.97 14.25 0.89
C GLU A 145 6.33 12.91 1.57
N ASP A 146 7.53 12.41 1.32
CA ASP A 146 8.07 11.15 1.85
C ASP A 146 8.95 11.34 3.10
N ASP A 147 8.91 12.52 3.75
CA ASP A 147 9.62 12.75 5.00
C ASP A 147 8.93 12.03 6.16
N GLY A 148 9.54 10.94 6.62
CA GLY A 148 8.98 10.12 7.67
C GLY A 148 9.49 8.69 7.64
N HIS A 149 8.69 7.82 8.23
CA HIS A 149 9.03 6.41 8.40
C HIS A 149 7.91 5.54 7.86
N VAL A 150 8.26 4.35 7.40
CA VAL A 150 7.32 3.27 7.12
C VAL A 150 7.48 2.24 8.21
N VAL A 151 6.38 1.90 8.89
CA VAL A 151 6.36 0.90 9.96
C VAL A 151 5.53 -0.30 9.53
N VAL A 152 6.02 -1.50 9.81
CA VAL A 152 5.34 -2.75 9.46
C VAL A 152 5.68 -3.86 10.43
N LEU A 153 4.68 -4.69 10.76
CA LEU A 153 4.89 -5.91 11.54
C LEU A 153 5.39 -7.01 10.60
N VAL A 154 6.48 -7.68 11.00
CA VAL A 154 7.10 -8.80 10.28
C VAL A 154 7.17 -10.00 11.20
N HIS A 155 6.83 -11.17 10.66
CA HIS A 155 6.92 -12.46 11.33
C HIS A 155 7.96 -13.33 10.64
N ASP A 156 8.90 -13.84 11.42
CA ASP A 156 9.80 -14.90 11.01
C ASP A 156 9.14 -16.25 11.27
N GLU A 157 8.71 -16.95 10.23
CA GLU A 157 8.01 -18.22 10.37
C GLU A 157 8.93 -19.35 10.87
N ALA A 158 10.25 -19.23 10.66
CA ALA A 158 11.22 -20.25 11.10
C ALA A 158 11.55 -20.11 12.58
N ALA A 159 11.78 -18.89 13.05
CA ALA A 159 12.05 -18.59 14.46
C ALA A 159 10.78 -18.54 15.32
N GLY A 160 9.61 -18.30 14.71
CA GLY A 160 8.35 -18.08 15.43
C GLY A 160 8.27 -16.69 16.09
N GLU A 161 9.18 -15.78 15.74
CA GLU A 161 9.32 -14.47 16.34
C GLU A 161 8.65 -13.38 15.48
N SER A 162 8.31 -12.25 16.10
CA SER A 162 7.75 -11.10 15.40
C SER A 162 8.52 -9.84 15.79
N GLU A 163 8.62 -8.92 14.84
CA GLU A 163 9.21 -7.61 15.04
C GLU A 163 8.35 -6.52 14.40
N LEU A 164 8.43 -5.31 14.95
CA LEU A 164 8.02 -4.10 14.26
C LEU A 164 9.25 -3.51 13.57
N VAL A 165 9.24 -3.52 12.24
CA VAL A 165 10.30 -2.92 11.42
C VAL A 165 9.96 -1.47 11.14
N VAL A 166 10.91 -0.59 11.45
CA VAL A 166 10.85 0.84 11.11
C VAL A 166 11.86 1.12 10.00
N MET A 167 11.38 1.66 8.89
CA MET A 167 12.19 2.04 7.73
C MET A 167 12.15 3.54 7.52
N ASP A 168 13.26 4.12 7.05
CA ASP A 168 13.25 5.47 6.49
C ASP A 168 12.39 5.47 5.21
N ALA A 169 11.43 6.37 5.10
CA ALA A 169 10.46 6.35 4.00
C ALA A 169 11.03 6.91 2.68
N ARG A 170 12.21 7.56 2.71
CA ARG A 170 12.92 8.01 1.51
C ARG A 170 13.77 6.91 0.92
N THR A 171 14.64 6.32 1.74
CA THR A 171 15.62 5.33 1.30
C THR A 171 15.10 3.90 1.35
N MET A 172 14.00 3.66 2.08
CA MET A 172 13.48 2.33 2.42
C MET A 172 14.48 1.47 3.19
N ASP A 173 15.53 2.05 3.79
CA ASP A 173 16.46 1.33 4.66
C ASP A 173 15.88 1.13 6.05
N THR A 174 16.17 -0.03 6.65
CA THR A 174 15.75 -0.32 8.02
C THR A 174 16.51 0.58 8.99
N ALA A 175 15.77 1.46 9.68
CA ALA A 175 16.29 2.33 10.71
C ALA A 175 16.34 1.62 12.07
N ALA A 176 15.30 0.85 12.41
CA ALA A 176 15.23 0.10 13.66
C ALA A 176 14.27 -1.10 13.55
N PRO A 177 14.74 -2.33 13.88
CA PRO A 177 13.85 -3.42 14.23
C PRO A 177 13.52 -3.39 15.73
N VAL A 178 12.25 -3.60 16.09
CA VAL A 178 11.79 -3.73 17.48
C VAL A 178 11.26 -5.14 17.68
N ALA A 179 12.02 -5.98 18.37
CA ALA A 179 11.60 -7.33 18.73
C ALA A 179 10.37 -7.29 19.63
N LEU A 180 9.39 -8.15 19.35
CA LEU A 180 8.17 -8.26 20.14
C LEU A 180 8.25 -9.48 21.08
N PRO A 181 7.67 -9.39 22.29
CA PRO A 181 7.76 -10.46 23.29
C PRO A 181 6.92 -11.69 22.95
N CYS A 182 6.10 -11.62 21.90
CA CYS A 182 5.26 -12.71 21.43
C CYS A 182 5.02 -12.61 19.93
N ARG A 183 4.58 -13.72 19.36
CA ARG A 183 4.13 -13.79 17.97
C ARG A 183 2.94 -12.87 17.75
N VAL A 184 3.02 -12.02 16.73
CA VAL A 184 1.88 -11.29 16.18
C VAL A 184 1.37 -12.04 14.95
N PRO A 185 0.11 -12.52 14.94
CA PRO A 185 -0.47 -13.18 13.78
C PRO A 185 -0.64 -12.19 12.62
N TYR A 186 -0.70 -12.71 11.39
CA TYR A 186 -1.06 -11.90 10.23
C TYR A 186 -2.43 -11.25 10.44
N GLY A 187 -2.52 -9.96 10.15
CA GLY A 187 -3.71 -9.14 10.33
C GLY A 187 -4.12 -8.44 9.03
N PHE A 188 -5.05 -7.50 9.17
CA PHE A 188 -5.53 -6.66 8.08
C PHE A 188 -4.99 -5.24 8.25
N HIS A 189 -5.87 -4.29 8.57
CA HIS A 189 -5.54 -2.88 8.59
C HIS A 189 -4.94 -2.41 9.91
N GLY A 190 -4.00 -1.48 9.81
CA GLY A 190 -3.37 -0.77 10.91
C GLY A 190 -3.66 0.73 10.89
N VAL A 191 -3.43 1.38 12.03
CA VAL A 191 -3.47 2.83 12.13
C VAL A 191 -2.40 3.30 13.09
N PHE A 192 -1.71 4.38 12.72
CA PHE A 192 -0.84 5.11 13.63
C PHE A 192 -1.61 6.29 14.23
N VAL A 193 -1.60 6.40 15.55
CA VAL A 193 -2.22 7.49 16.29
C VAL A 193 -1.11 8.31 16.93
N THR A 194 -1.06 9.61 16.64
CA THR A 194 -0.06 10.50 17.23
C THR A 194 -0.36 10.75 18.70
N ARG A 195 0.66 11.19 19.44
CA ARG A 195 0.49 11.62 20.85
C ARG A 195 -0.61 12.67 21.00
N ASP A 196 -0.65 13.66 20.11
CA ASP A 196 -1.62 14.75 20.17
C ASP A 196 -3.04 14.26 19.87
N GLN A 197 -3.20 13.33 18.90
CA GLN A 197 -4.48 12.68 18.62
C GLN A 197 -4.97 11.85 19.81
N LEU A 198 -4.05 11.12 20.46
CA LEU A 198 -4.36 10.34 21.65
C LEU A 198 -4.76 11.25 22.83
N ALA A 199 -4.05 12.35 23.04
CA ALA A 199 -4.36 13.32 24.10
C ALA A 199 -5.70 14.06 23.87
N ALA A 200 -6.16 14.13 22.63
CA ALA A 200 -7.45 14.71 22.27
C ALA A 200 -8.62 13.72 22.37
N GLN A 201 -8.39 12.47 22.82
CA GLN A 201 -9.47 11.55 23.11
C GLN A 201 -10.29 12.07 24.30
N ILE A 202 -11.59 12.25 24.07
CA ILE A 202 -12.59 12.67 25.07
C ILE A 202 -13.08 11.42 25.81
#